data_AF-A0A2J9VI61-F1
#
_entry.id   AF-A0A2J9VI61-F1
#
_cell.length_a   1.000
_cell.length_b   1.000
_cell.length_c   1.000
_cell.angle_alpha   90.00
_cell.angle_beta   90.00
_cell.angle_gamma   90.00
#
_symmetry.space_group_name_H-M   'P 1'
#
loop_
_entity.id
_entity.type
_entity.pdbx_description
1 polymer ?
#
loop_
_entity_poly.entity_id
_entity_poly.type
_entity_poly.pdbx_seq_one_letter_code
_entity_poly.pdbx_strand_id
1 'polypeptide(L)'
;MANKLIYALLPFSFWASFSGAEEKVEGYIGLAADFYQESSPNSACCDHFAATMILAPRMSWWNEQGWAVNFTPYMEYEAPSEQGFINLREANLTYSAESTEWLIGYGLVYWGVTEVYQPVNIVNQYDGRIALGYEEKMGQPMLQMRWLPEWGETQFLILPFHQTRTWREPNQRRALTKPVSSDALYLDGEQPLDLASRVSFWQDELDIALSAFYGNSREPLLIETASEWQQSYAKIFQFGTELQWTKDDLLVKGEGTLKSGEGSTYGTLVAGFEYSLYGFSFSQGQLGLIAEYTWDNRDTSAPATIYDNDLFLGLRWQANDVSDTELLLSGLFDLDDASQIYKLTASGRINHHWRWVAESYYLSAMANNEPIAYLSNESYLSIKAEFYF
;
A
#
# COMPACT_ATOMS: atom_id res chain seq x y z
N MET A 1 27.20 -30.72 -34.09
CA MET A 1 27.83 -31.00 -32.78
C MET A 1 27.14 -30.12 -31.77
N ALA A 2 26.21 -30.70 -31.00
CA ALA A 2 25.39 -30.01 -30.02
C ALA A 2 25.86 -30.42 -28.63
N ASN A 3 26.36 -29.46 -27.84
CA ASN A 3 26.58 -29.65 -26.41
C ASN A 3 25.36 -29.11 -25.68
N LYS A 4 24.56 -30.03 -25.11
CA LYS A 4 23.55 -29.74 -24.09
C LYS A 4 24.26 -29.74 -22.73
N LEU A 5 24.34 -28.57 -22.08
CA LEU A 5 24.53 -28.52 -20.63
C LEU A 5 23.13 -28.54 -19.99
N ILE A 6 22.85 -29.63 -19.28
CA ILE A 6 21.68 -29.78 -18.41
C ILE A 6 22.11 -29.24 -17.03
N TYR A 7 21.55 -28.11 -16.62
CA TYR A 7 21.61 -27.71 -15.21
C TYR A 7 20.53 -28.48 -14.46
N ALA A 8 20.99 -29.35 -13.56
CA ALA A 8 20.13 -30.09 -12.65
C ALA A 8 19.53 -29.12 -11.62
N LEU A 9 18.21 -28.98 -11.65
CA LEU A 9 17.42 -28.46 -10.53
C LEU A 9 17.51 -29.47 -9.38
N LEU A 10 18.29 -29.13 -8.35
CA LEU A 10 18.27 -29.83 -7.06
C LEU A 10 17.01 -29.38 -6.30
N PRO A 11 16.07 -30.28 -5.98
CA PRO A 11 15.01 -29.94 -5.04
C PRO A 11 15.63 -29.76 -3.66
N PHE A 12 15.52 -28.57 -3.09
CA PHE A 12 15.80 -28.30 -1.68
C PHE A 12 14.71 -28.99 -0.84
N SER A 13 14.87 -30.30 -0.61
CA SER A 13 14.05 -31.05 0.35
C SER A 13 14.73 -31.00 1.72
N PHE A 14 14.47 -29.94 2.48
CA PHE A 14 14.70 -29.91 3.93
C PHE A 14 13.36 -30.18 4.63
N TRP A 15 12.99 -31.44 4.75
CA TRP A 15 11.88 -31.85 5.62
C TRP A 15 12.49 -32.45 6.89
N ALA A 16 12.82 -31.58 7.85
CA ALA A 16 12.88 -32.00 9.23
C ALA A 16 11.44 -31.90 9.76
N SER A 17 10.74 -33.03 9.86
CA SER A 17 9.44 -33.09 10.52
C SER A 17 9.64 -32.81 12.02
N PHE A 18 9.52 -31.55 12.42
CA PHE A 18 9.37 -31.18 13.83
C PHE A 18 7.94 -31.58 14.25
N SER A 19 7.82 -32.53 15.18
CA SER A 19 6.51 -32.90 15.74
C SER A 19 5.85 -31.68 16.39
N GLY A 20 4.56 -31.46 16.13
CA GLY A 20 3.79 -30.32 16.69
C GLY A 20 3.89 -29.02 15.88
N ALA A 21 4.29 -29.12 14.62
CA ALA A 21 4.26 -28.00 13.69
C ALA A 21 3.13 -28.13 12.66
N GLU A 22 2.52 -27.01 12.32
CA GLU A 22 1.45 -26.89 11.33
C GLU A 22 1.97 -26.10 10.13
N GLU A 23 1.41 -26.41 8.96
CA GLU A 23 1.72 -25.73 7.70
C GLU A 23 0.43 -25.35 6.98
N LYS A 24 0.47 -24.21 6.31
CA LYS A 24 -0.64 -23.71 5.50
C LYS A 24 -0.09 -23.09 4.22
N VAL A 25 -0.71 -23.48 3.11
CA VAL A 25 -0.52 -22.83 1.82
C VAL A 25 -1.89 -22.32 1.40
N GLU A 26 -1.98 -21.02 1.19
CA GLU A 26 -3.20 -20.35 0.75
C GLU A 26 -2.82 -19.22 -0.21
N GLY A 27 -3.80 -18.54 -0.79
CA GLY A 27 -3.55 -17.36 -1.62
C GLY A 27 -4.55 -17.26 -2.74
N TYR A 28 -4.20 -16.53 -3.80
CA TYR A 28 -5.06 -16.45 -4.97
C TYR A 28 -4.30 -16.33 -6.29
N ILE A 29 -5.00 -16.71 -7.35
CA ILE A 29 -4.66 -16.39 -8.74
C ILE A 29 -5.71 -15.39 -9.24
N GLY A 30 -5.25 -14.26 -9.76
CA GLY A 30 -6.10 -13.19 -10.27
C GLY A 30 -5.97 -13.02 -11.79
N LEU A 31 -7.08 -12.71 -12.44
CA LEU A 31 -7.09 -12.18 -13.81
C LEU A 31 -7.89 -10.88 -13.82
N ALA A 32 -7.26 -9.80 -14.28
CA ALA A 32 -7.88 -8.49 -14.44
C ALA A 32 -7.93 -8.09 -15.92
N ALA A 33 -9.01 -7.42 -16.30
CA ALA A 33 -9.21 -6.79 -17.58
C ALA A 33 -9.46 -5.30 -17.35
N ASP A 34 -8.54 -4.46 -17.81
CA ASP A 34 -8.56 -3.02 -17.64
C ASP A 34 -8.97 -2.36 -18.96
N PHE A 35 -10.05 -1.58 -18.92
CA PHE A 35 -10.60 -0.86 -20.06
C PHE A 35 -10.43 0.64 -19.83
N TYR A 36 -9.75 1.30 -20.76
CA TYR A 36 -9.44 2.73 -20.65
C TYR A 36 -10.30 3.57 -21.59
N GLN A 37 -10.76 4.72 -21.09
CA GLN A 37 -11.59 5.63 -21.88
C GLN A 37 -10.79 6.29 -22.99
N GLU A 38 -9.59 6.78 -22.68
CA GLU A 38 -8.67 7.40 -23.64
C GLU A 38 -7.50 6.48 -24.04
N SER A 39 -6.93 6.72 -25.21
CA SER A 39 -5.64 6.12 -25.60
C SER A 39 -4.53 6.60 -24.68
N SER A 40 -3.51 5.76 -24.46
CA SER A 40 -2.39 6.13 -23.62
C SER A 40 -1.71 7.40 -24.14
N PRO A 41 -1.33 8.34 -23.25
CA PRO A 41 -0.50 9.49 -23.64
C PRO A 41 0.92 9.05 -24.07
N ASN A 42 1.32 7.82 -23.77
CA ASN A 42 2.60 7.27 -24.14
C ASN A 42 2.51 6.41 -25.41
N SER A 43 3.19 6.81 -26.48
CA SER A 43 3.22 6.07 -27.74
C SER A 43 3.84 4.67 -27.65
N ALA A 44 4.61 4.38 -26.58
CA ALA A 44 5.17 3.06 -26.34
C ALA A 44 4.16 2.09 -25.71
N CYS A 45 3.02 2.59 -25.23
CA CYS A 45 2.03 1.83 -24.48
C CYS A 45 0.86 1.36 -25.37
N CYS A 46 0.04 0.48 -24.81
CA CYS A 46 -1.18 -0.02 -25.41
C CYS A 46 -2.29 1.03 -25.49
N ASP A 47 -3.28 0.70 -26.32
CA ASP A 47 -4.45 1.53 -26.59
C ASP A 47 -5.47 1.38 -25.44
N HIS A 48 -6.69 0.97 -25.70
CA HIS A 48 -7.77 1.00 -24.70
C HIS A 48 -7.87 -0.22 -23.76
N PHE A 49 -6.92 -1.15 -23.80
CA PHE A 49 -7.03 -2.42 -23.08
C PHE A 49 -5.69 -2.90 -22.52
N ALA A 50 -5.72 -3.36 -21.26
CA ALA A 50 -4.66 -4.14 -20.65
C ALA A 50 -5.26 -5.36 -19.92
N ALA A 51 -4.50 -6.44 -19.85
CA ALA A 51 -4.87 -7.63 -19.10
C ALA A 51 -3.75 -8.02 -18.15
N THR A 52 -4.10 -8.28 -16.90
CA THR A 52 -3.14 -8.55 -15.83
C THR A 52 -3.41 -9.90 -15.20
N MET A 53 -2.37 -10.72 -15.06
CA MET A 53 -2.39 -11.96 -14.32
C MET A 53 -1.62 -11.78 -13.02
N ILE A 54 -2.23 -12.18 -11.90
CA ILE A 54 -1.68 -12.06 -10.55
C ILE A 54 -1.52 -13.46 -9.94
N LEU A 55 -0.41 -13.70 -9.27
CA LEU A 55 -0.17 -14.89 -8.45
C LEU A 55 0.36 -14.45 -7.09
N ALA A 56 -0.44 -14.67 -6.04
CA ALA A 56 -0.15 -14.22 -4.69
C ALA A 56 -0.33 -15.37 -3.68
N PRO A 57 0.56 -16.39 -3.67
CA PRO A 57 0.54 -17.43 -2.66
C PRO A 57 1.11 -16.92 -1.33
N ARG A 58 0.67 -17.54 -0.25
CA ARG A 58 1.17 -17.39 1.10
C ARG A 58 1.48 -18.77 1.64
N MET A 59 2.72 -18.95 2.08
CA MET A 59 3.20 -20.15 2.75
C MET A 59 3.51 -19.79 4.20
N SER A 60 2.86 -20.47 5.12
CA SER A 60 3.03 -20.25 6.56
C SER A 60 3.33 -21.57 7.25
N TRP A 61 4.23 -21.51 8.21
CA TRP A 61 4.57 -22.62 9.10
C TRP A 61 4.64 -22.09 10.52
N TRP A 62 4.12 -22.83 11.49
CA TRP A 62 4.21 -22.44 12.91
C TRP A 62 4.23 -23.67 13.83
N ASN A 63 4.62 -23.46 15.09
CA ASN A 63 4.60 -24.51 16.11
C ASN A 63 4.09 -24.01 17.46
N GLU A 64 3.79 -24.96 18.36
CA GLU A 64 3.33 -24.67 19.73
C GLU A 64 4.38 -23.94 20.59
N GLN A 65 5.65 -23.90 20.17
CA GLN A 65 6.72 -23.21 20.89
C GLN A 65 6.79 -21.70 20.55
N GLY A 66 5.86 -21.19 19.74
CA GLY A 66 5.76 -19.78 19.40
C GLY A 66 6.58 -19.35 18.19
N TRP A 67 7.17 -20.28 17.43
CA TRP A 67 7.89 -19.95 16.20
C TRP A 67 6.94 -19.96 15.01
N ALA A 68 7.11 -19.01 14.10
CA ALA A 68 6.42 -18.95 12.83
C ALA A 68 7.36 -18.53 11.69
N VAL A 69 7.13 -19.06 10.50
CA VAL A 69 7.80 -18.65 9.26
C VAL A 69 6.72 -18.28 8.25
N ASN A 70 6.88 -17.12 7.61
CA ASN A 70 5.99 -16.66 6.54
C ASN A 70 6.78 -16.38 5.28
N PHE A 71 6.26 -16.81 4.14
CA PHE A 71 6.77 -16.49 2.82
C PHE A 71 5.61 -16.15 1.88
N THR A 72 5.54 -14.88 1.46
CA THR A 72 4.42 -14.30 0.70
C THR A 72 4.98 -13.58 -0.54
N PRO A 73 5.35 -14.30 -1.61
CA PRO A 73 5.71 -13.67 -2.87
C PRO A 73 4.46 -13.16 -3.59
N TYR A 74 4.57 -12.02 -4.24
CA TYR A 74 3.55 -11.47 -5.12
C TYR A 74 4.13 -11.36 -6.52
N MET A 75 3.43 -11.89 -7.51
CA MET A 75 3.86 -11.85 -8.91
C MET A 75 2.73 -11.30 -9.76
N GLU A 76 3.10 -10.45 -10.72
CA GLU A 76 2.16 -9.85 -11.66
C GLU A 76 2.76 -9.86 -13.06
N TYR A 77 1.91 -10.07 -14.05
CA TYR A 77 2.27 -10.00 -15.46
C TYR A 77 1.19 -9.26 -16.23
N GLU A 78 1.57 -8.28 -17.04
CA GLU A 78 0.66 -7.46 -17.81
C GLU A 78 0.87 -7.62 -19.32
N ALA A 79 -0.23 -7.80 -20.04
CA ALA A 79 -0.30 -7.75 -21.48
C ALA A 79 -1.00 -6.45 -21.93
N PRO A 80 -0.56 -5.81 -23.02
CA PRO A 80 0.41 -6.31 -24.00
C PRO A 80 1.86 -5.84 -23.77
N SER A 81 2.17 -5.19 -22.64
CA SER A 81 3.52 -4.70 -22.33
C SER A 81 4.55 -5.84 -22.17
N GLU A 82 4.08 -7.07 -21.93
CA GLU A 82 4.86 -8.27 -21.63
C GLU A 82 5.79 -8.11 -20.42
N GLN A 83 5.52 -7.09 -19.59
CA GLN A 83 6.25 -6.79 -18.37
C GLN A 83 5.70 -7.69 -17.25
N GLY A 84 6.61 -8.28 -16.47
CA GLY A 84 6.26 -9.00 -15.26
C GLY A 84 7.13 -8.55 -14.10
N PHE A 85 6.60 -8.62 -12.90
CA PHE A 85 7.38 -8.31 -11.71
C PHE A 85 7.10 -9.25 -10.56
N ILE A 86 8.05 -9.28 -9.63
CA ILE A 86 7.97 -10.00 -8.37
C ILE A 86 8.19 -8.99 -7.24
N ASN A 87 7.29 -8.96 -6.27
CA ASN A 87 7.41 -8.21 -5.03
C ASN A 87 7.40 -9.22 -3.88
N LEU A 88 8.47 -9.27 -3.10
CA LEU A 88 8.52 -10.11 -1.90
C LEU A 88 7.89 -9.34 -0.74
N ARG A 89 6.63 -9.63 -0.45
CA ARG A 89 5.89 -8.96 0.64
C ARG A 89 6.42 -9.41 2.00
N GLU A 90 6.57 -10.72 2.18
CA GLU A 90 7.06 -11.29 3.44
C GLU A 90 8.01 -12.46 3.18
N ALA A 91 9.07 -12.51 3.98
CA ALA A 91 9.97 -13.65 4.14
C ALA A 91 10.62 -13.53 5.52
N ASN A 92 9.91 -13.96 6.56
CA ASN A 92 10.30 -13.71 7.94
C ASN A 92 10.24 -14.94 8.83
N LEU A 93 11.02 -14.88 9.90
CA LEU A 93 10.95 -15.75 11.07
C LEU A 93 10.45 -14.90 12.23
N THR A 94 9.40 -15.38 12.89
CA THR A 94 8.79 -14.74 14.05
C THR A 94 8.88 -15.65 15.26
N TYR A 95 9.16 -15.09 16.42
CA TYR A 95 9.08 -15.75 17.72
C TYR A 95 8.16 -14.96 18.65
N SER A 96 7.06 -15.59 19.06
CA SER A 96 6.06 -15.01 19.95
C SER A 96 6.16 -15.66 21.34
N ALA A 97 6.35 -14.83 22.36
CA ALA A 97 6.29 -15.19 23.77
C ALA A 97 5.03 -14.57 24.43
N GLU A 98 4.89 -14.66 25.76
CA GLU A 98 3.66 -14.22 26.45
C GLU A 98 3.27 -12.76 26.21
N SER A 99 4.24 -11.84 26.16
CA SER A 99 4.00 -10.39 25.99
C SER A 99 4.95 -9.74 24.99
N THR A 100 5.75 -10.52 24.27
CA THR A 100 6.70 -9.99 23.30
C THR A 100 6.72 -10.82 22.04
N GLU A 101 6.88 -10.17 20.90
CA GLU A 101 7.07 -10.80 19.61
C GLU A 101 8.32 -10.24 18.94
N TRP A 102 9.12 -11.11 18.36
CA TRP A 102 10.32 -10.76 17.62
C TRP A 102 10.18 -11.24 16.19
N LEU A 103 10.42 -10.36 15.21
CA LEU A 103 10.42 -10.68 13.80
C LEU A 103 11.78 -10.33 13.19
N ILE A 104 12.35 -11.27 12.43
CA ILE A 104 13.54 -11.05 11.60
C ILE A 104 13.28 -11.49 10.17
N GLY A 105 13.61 -10.63 9.20
CA GLY A 105 13.47 -10.92 7.77
C GLY A 105 12.73 -9.82 7.03
N TYR A 106 12.05 -10.16 5.93
CA TYR A 106 11.18 -9.23 5.20
C TYR A 106 9.79 -9.21 5.82
N GLY A 107 9.30 -8.02 6.16
CA GLY A 107 7.96 -7.82 6.72
C GLY A 107 7.25 -6.59 6.16
N LEU A 108 5.94 -6.54 6.41
CA LEU A 108 5.09 -5.40 6.14
C LEU A 108 4.56 -4.84 7.47
N VAL A 109 4.62 -3.52 7.60
CA VAL A 109 4.14 -2.77 8.74
C VAL A 109 3.16 -1.71 8.25
N TYR A 110 1.99 -1.73 8.87
CA TYR A 110 0.89 -0.80 8.61
C TYR A 110 0.62 -0.01 9.88
N TRP A 111 0.84 1.29 9.79
CA TRP A 111 0.43 2.29 10.78
C TRP A 111 -0.61 3.21 10.16
N GLY A 112 -1.35 3.92 11.01
CA GLY A 112 -2.44 4.78 10.59
C GLY A 112 -3.84 4.18 10.76
N VAL A 113 -4.82 5.08 10.68
CA VAL A 113 -6.24 4.90 10.95
C VAL A 113 -7.11 5.58 9.88
N THR A 114 -6.61 6.60 9.18
CA THR A 114 -7.39 7.31 8.15
C THR A 114 -7.49 6.53 6.84
N GLU A 115 -8.44 6.88 5.98
CA GLU A 115 -8.72 6.13 4.73
C GLU A 115 -8.05 6.71 3.50
N VAL A 116 -8.09 8.04 3.32
CA VAL A 116 -7.59 8.69 2.11
C VAL A 116 -6.07 8.62 1.99
N TYR A 117 -5.38 8.86 3.11
CA TYR A 117 -3.94 8.93 3.20
C TYR A 117 -3.51 8.75 4.67
N GLN A 118 -2.50 7.91 4.91
CA GLN A 118 -1.94 7.66 6.24
C GLN A 118 -0.50 8.20 6.33
N PRO A 119 -0.28 9.50 6.63
CA PRO A 119 1.06 10.10 6.66
C PRO A 119 1.99 9.46 7.69
N VAL A 120 1.46 8.86 8.76
CA VAL A 120 2.25 8.15 9.77
C VAL A 120 2.84 6.84 9.24
N ASN A 121 2.33 6.30 8.14
CA ASN A 121 2.59 4.95 7.65
C ASN A 121 3.92 4.79 6.88
N ILE A 122 5.02 5.16 7.54
CA ILE A 122 6.33 5.44 6.91
C ILE A 122 7.32 4.26 6.89
N VAL A 123 7.06 3.14 7.57
CA VAL A 123 8.06 2.06 7.69
C VAL A 123 8.36 1.40 6.35
N ASN A 124 7.30 0.94 5.68
CA ASN A 124 7.35 0.29 4.37
C ASN A 124 6.98 1.27 3.26
N GLN A 125 7.65 1.13 2.12
CA GLN A 125 7.39 1.93 0.93
C GLN A 125 6.20 1.38 0.13
N TYR A 126 5.41 2.26 -0.47
CA TYR A 126 4.35 1.88 -1.41
C TYR A 126 4.91 1.30 -2.70
N ASP A 127 4.21 0.32 -3.26
CA ASP A 127 4.52 -0.21 -4.58
C ASP A 127 3.86 0.66 -5.65
N GLY A 128 4.66 1.47 -6.35
CA GLY A 128 4.19 2.39 -7.38
C GLY A 128 3.62 1.72 -8.64
N ARG A 129 3.55 0.37 -8.68
CA ARG A 129 3.03 -0.40 -9.82
C ARG A 129 1.58 -0.80 -9.71
N ILE A 130 1.06 -0.99 -8.50
CA ILE A 130 -0.16 -1.79 -8.28
C ILE A 130 -1.43 -0.95 -8.23
N ALA A 131 -1.39 0.25 -7.64
CA ALA A 131 -2.58 1.08 -7.49
C ALA A 131 -2.29 2.58 -7.65
N LEU A 132 -3.30 3.32 -8.10
CA LEU A 132 -3.35 4.78 -8.01
C LEU A 132 -3.78 5.15 -6.58
N GLY A 133 -2.89 4.94 -5.61
CA GLY A 133 -3.20 5.14 -4.19
C GLY A 133 -2.18 4.49 -3.25
N TYR A 134 -2.42 4.65 -1.95
CA TYR A 134 -1.54 4.24 -0.86
C TYR A 134 -1.96 2.87 -0.26
N GLU A 135 -2.38 1.93 -1.09
CA GLU A 135 -2.96 0.66 -0.61
C GLU A 135 -1.92 -0.48 -0.51
N GLU A 136 -1.01 -0.58 -1.48
CA GLU A 136 -0.12 -1.73 -1.61
C GLU A 136 1.34 -1.36 -1.32
N LYS A 137 2.02 -2.21 -0.56
CA LYS A 137 3.36 -1.95 -0.03
C LYS A 137 4.38 -3.01 -0.43
N MET A 138 5.64 -2.59 -0.46
CA MET A 138 6.79 -3.48 -0.62
C MET A 138 7.27 -3.96 0.75
N GLY A 139 7.63 -5.25 0.82
CA GLY A 139 8.25 -5.81 2.02
C GLY A 139 9.57 -5.10 2.33
N GLN A 140 9.91 -4.97 3.62
CA GLN A 140 11.13 -4.31 4.09
C GLN A 140 11.93 -5.27 4.96
N PRO A 141 13.26 -5.43 4.74
CA PRO A 141 14.11 -6.12 5.70
C PRO A 141 14.08 -5.40 7.04
N MET A 142 13.83 -6.15 8.10
CA MET A 142 13.71 -5.61 9.44
C MET A 142 14.09 -6.61 10.53
N LEU A 143 14.54 -6.06 11.65
CA LEU A 143 14.40 -6.66 12.96
C LEU A 143 13.36 -5.84 13.72
N GLN A 144 12.25 -6.47 14.10
CA GLN A 144 11.17 -5.84 14.86
C GLN A 144 11.03 -6.53 16.20
N MET A 145 10.84 -5.73 17.24
CA MET A 145 10.38 -6.16 18.55
C MET A 145 9.03 -5.49 18.82
N ARG A 146 8.05 -6.29 19.23
CA ARG A 146 6.76 -5.81 19.72
C ARG A 146 6.64 -6.21 21.18
N TRP A 147 6.26 -5.28 22.03
CA TRP A 147 5.90 -5.50 23.42
C TRP A 147 4.43 -5.17 23.62
N LEU A 148 3.68 -6.11 24.19
CA LEU A 148 2.21 -6.13 24.23
C LEU A 148 1.72 -6.15 25.69
N PRO A 149 1.88 -5.05 26.45
CA PRO A 149 1.28 -4.93 27.78
C PRO A 149 -0.25 -4.74 27.70
N GLU A 150 -0.94 -4.88 28.83
CA GLU A 150 -2.42 -4.78 28.88
C GLU A 150 -2.98 -3.42 28.42
N TRP A 151 -2.18 -2.34 28.51
CA TRP A 151 -2.59 -0.98 28.16
C TRP A 151 -2.35 -0.59 26.71
N GLY A 152 -1.60 -1.39 25.93
CA GLY A 152 -1.08 -0.91 24.68
C GLY A 152 -0.10 -1.82 23.95
N GLU A 153 0.56 -1.24 22.95
CA GLU A 153 1.60 -1.90 22.18
C GLU A 153 2.79 -0.96 21.98
N THR A 154 4.00 -1.48 22.12
CA THR A 154 5.22 -0.78 21.72
C THR A 154 5.96 -1.57 20.66
N GLN A 155 6.28 -0.92 19.55
CA GLN A 155 7.08 -1.46 18.45
C GLN A 155 8.43 -0.74 18.38
N PHE A 156 9.51 -1.51 18.22
CA PHE A 156 10.83 -1.02 17.88
C PHE A 156 11.34 -1.74 16.64
N LEU A 157 11.83 -0.97 15.66
CA LEU A 157 12.24 -1.47 14.36
C LEU A 157 13.64 -0.98 14.01
N ILE A 158 14.42 -1.91 13.50
CA ILE A 158 15.72 -1.67 12.87
C ILE A 158 15.59 -2.14 11.42
N LEU A 159 15.80 -1.24 10.48
CA LEU A 159 15.50 -1.45 9.05
C LEU A 159 16.78 -1.27 8.24
N PRO A 160 17.55 -2.35 7.99
CA PRO A 160 18.70 -2.29 7.09
C PRO A 160 18.25 -2.29 5.62
N PHE A 161 19.15 -1.87 4.73
CA PHE A 161 19.00 -1.93 3.28
C PHE A 161 17.76 -1.17 2.77
N HIS A 162 17.95 0.11 2.48
CA HIS A 162 16.91 0.90 1.85
C HIS A 162 16.52 0.29 0.50
N GLN A 163 15.22 0.32 0.19
CA GLN A 163 14.70 -0.14 -1.08
C GLN A 163 14.20 1.04 -1.89
N THR A 164 14.55 1.05 -3.17
CA THR A 164 14.07 2.06 -4.12
C THR A 164 12.66 1.71 -4.56
N ARG A 165 11.84 2.73 -4.80
CA ARG A 165 10.45 2.55 -5.20
C ARG A 165 10.45 1.94 -6.58
N THR A 166 9.58 0.95 -6.76
CA THR A 166 9.34 0.36 -8.07
C THR A 166 8.21 1.11 -8.76
N TRP A 167 8.33 1.25 -10.07
CA TRP A 167 7.43 2.06 -10.90
C TRP A 167 6.97 1.27 -12.11
N ARG A 168 5.85 1.68 -12.69
CA ARG A 168 5.36 1.12 -13.96
C ARG A 168 6.26 1.59 -15.09
N GLU A 169 6.54 0.69 -16.02
CA GLU A 169 7.37 1.00 -17.19
C GLU A 169 6.58 1.80 -18.22
N PRO A 170 7.21 2.68 -19.02
CA PRO A 170 6.51 3.59 -19.93
C PRO A 170 5.62 2.90 -20.99
N ASN A 171 5.85 1.61 -21.25
CA ASN A 171 5.01 0.81 -22.14
C ASN A 171 3.77 0.23 -21.46
N GLN A 172 3.53 0.54 -20.18
CA GLN A 172 2.36 0.14 -19.39
C GLN A 172 1.41 1.33 -19.20
N ARG A 173 0.12 1.06 -19.02
CA ARG A 173 -0.88 2.09 -18.71
C ARG A 173 -0.61 2.69 -17.33
N ARG A 174 -1.00 3.94 -17.07
CA ARG A 174 -0.79 4.63 -15.78
C ARG A 174 0.69 4.81 -15.39
N ALA A 175 1.60 4.71 -16.36
CA ALA A 175 3.02 4.89 -16.15
C ALA A 175 3.44 6.36 -16.34
N LEU A 176 4.58 6.71 -15.77
CA LEU A 176 5.27 7.95 -16.14
C LEU A 176 5.71 7.88 -17.61
N THR A 177 5.86 9.04 -18.24
CA THR A 177 6.23 9.16 -19.66
C THR A 177 7.66 8.69 -19.97
N LYS A 178 8.53 8.65 -18.94
CA LYS A 178 9.90 8.14 -19.01
C LYS A 178 10.09 7.05 -17.95
N PRO A 179 11.02 6.11 -18.17
CA PRO A 179 11.31 5.09 -17.16
C PRO A 179 11.91 5.74 -15.91
N VAL A 180 11.77 5.08 -14.77
CA VAL A 180 12.34 5.53 -13.51
C VAL A 180 13.55 4.67 -13.16
N SER A 181 14.72 5.28 -13.02
CA SER A 181 15.97 4.57 -12.71
C SER A 181 15.92 3.95 -11.31
N SER A 182 16.43 2.71 -11.20
CA SER A 182 16.65 2.04 -9.92
C SER A 182 17.93 2.48 -9.21
N ASP A 183 18.84 3.17 -9.91
CA ASP A 183 20.11 3.66 -9.35
C ASP A 183 19.90 4.96 -8.58
N ALA A 184 19.29 4.88 -7.39
CA ALA A 184 18.83 6.06 -6.68
C ALA A 184 19.97 6.95 -6.13
N LEU A 185 19.70 8.26 -6.09
CA LEU A 185 20.58 9.25 -5.47
C LEU A 185 20.18 9.45 -4.01
N TYR A 186 21.17 9.57 -3.13
CA TYR A 186 20.96 9.92 -1.72
C TYR A 186 21.59 11.27 -1.43
N LEU A 187 20.78 12.32 -1.28
CA LEU A 187 21.24 13.71 -1.22
C LEU A 187 22.25 13.95 -0.10
N ASP A 188 22.01 13.35 1.07
CA ASP A 188 22.84 13.47 2.26
C ASP A 188 23.68 12.21 2.54
N GLY A 189 23.81 11.34 1.54
CA GLY A 189 24.33 9.98 1.68
C GLY A 189 23.29 9.00 2.24
N GLU A 190 23.34 7.76 1.76
CA GLU A 190 22.44 6.69 2.17
C GLU A 190 22.57 6.43 3.68
N GLN A 191 21.44 6.39 4.38
CA GLN A 191 21.40 5.91 5.75
C GLN A 191 21.42 4.36 5.71
N PRO A 192 22.46 3.70 6.23
CA PRO A 192 22.58 2.24 6.12
C PRO A 192 21.59 1.48 7.01
N LEU A 193 21.06 2.17 8.03
CA LEU A 193 20.16 1.63 9.03
C LEU A 193 19.12 2.69 9.41
N ASP A 194 17.86 2.46 9.02
CA ASP A 194 16.75 3.27 9.48
C ASP A 194 16.20 2.71 10.80
N LEU A 195 15.65 3.60 11.62
CA LEU A 195 15.09 3.28 12.93
C LEU A 195 13.65 3.78 12.99
N ALA A 196 12.76 2.96 13.55
CA ALA A 196 11.39 3.37 13.78
C ALA A 196 10.89 2.87 15.14
N SER A 197 10.03 3.64 15.78
CA SER A 197 9.29 3.21 16.97
C SER A 197 7.86 3.72 16.93
N ARG A 198 6.96 2.94 17.52
CA ARG A 198 5.56 3.32 17.73
C ARG A 198 5.10 2.85 19.10
N VAL A 199 4.42 3.71 19.84
CA VAL A 199 3.77 3.37 21.10
C VAL A 199 2.30 3.70 20.94
N SER A 200 1.43 2.70 21.03
CA SER A 200 -0.02 2.88 21.06
C SER A 200 -0.57 2.53 22.43
N PHE A 201 -1.60 3.28 22.82
CA PHE A 201 -2.36 3.11 24.04
C PHE A 201 -3.84 3.06 23.66
N TRP A 202 -4.58 2.14 24.29
CA TRP A 202 -6.02 2.04 24.12
C TRP A 202 -6.71 2.03 25.50
N GLN A 203 -7.79 2.79 25.61
CA GLN A 203 -8.65 2.82 26.79
C GLN A 203 -10.08 3.09 26.38
N ASP A 204 -10.97 2.16 26.73
CA ASP A 204 -12.41 2.21 26.42
C ASP A 204 -12.62 2.45 24.91
N GLU A 205 -13.19 3.59 24.51
CA GLU A 205 -13.44 3.97 23.12
C GLU A 205 -12.28 4.68 22.42
N LEU A 206 -11.17 4.96 23.13
CA LEU A 206 -10.08 5.82 22.67
C LEU A 206 -8.80 5.02 22.39
N ASP A 207 -8.30 5.14 21.17
CA ASP A 207 -6.98 4.66 20.76
C ASP A 207 -6.09 5.84 20.37
N ILE A 208 -4.87 5.89 20.88
CA ILE A 208 -3.88 6.93 20.55
C ILE A 208 -2.55 6.25 20.26
N ALA A 209 -1.79 6.76 19.30
CA ALA A 209 -0.40 6.37 19.13
C ALA A 209 0.54 7.55 18.88
N LEU A 210 1.79 7.36 19.27
CA LEU A 210 2.90 8.22 18.91
C LEU A 210 3.93 7.38 18.15
N SER A 211 4.49 7.93 17.08
CA SER A 211 5.52 7.27 16.29
C SER A 211 6.69 8.19 16.00
N ALA A 212 7.86 7.59 15.80
CA ALA A 212 9.06 8.28 15.36
C ALA A 212 9.79 7.43 14.31
N PHE A 213 10.29 8.07 13.27
CA PHE A 213 11.09 7.45 12.22
C PHE A 213 12.32 8.31 11.93
N TYR A 214 13.48 7.67 11.83
CA TYR A 214 14.73 8.29 11.38
C TYR A 214 15.38 7.41 10.34
N GLY A 215 15.50 7.89 9.10
CA GLY A 215 15.96 7.04 8.01
C GLY A 215 15.89 7.68 6.63
N ASN A 216 16.16 6.91 5.59
CA ASN A 216 15.89 7.34 4.22
C ASN A 216 14.37 7.51 4.02
N SER A 217 13.96 8.59 3.34
CA SER A 217 12.54 8.82 3.02
C SER A 217 11.94 7.64 2.26
N ARG A 218 10.64 7.39 2.44
CA ARG A 218 9.91 6.40 1.62
C ARG A 218 9.27 7.02 0.39
N GLU A 219 9.35 8.34 0.23
CA GLU A 219 8.85 9.07 -0.93
C GLU A 219 10.06 9.64 -1.70
N PRO A 220 10.33 9.18 -2.93
CA PRO A 220 11.42 9.76 -3.72
C PRO A 220 10.99 11.10 -4.33
N LEU A 221 11.91 12.06 -4.37
CA LEU A 221 11.86 13.15 -5.32
C LEU A 221 12.27 12.60 -6.70
N LEU A 222 11.43 12.81 -7.71
CA LEU A 222 11.74 12.41 -9.08
C LEU A 222 12.41 13.55 -9.85
N ILE A 223 13.68 13.37 -10.19
CA ILE A 223 14.47 14.36 -10.93
C ILE A 223 14.45 14.00 -12.41
N GLU A 224 13.91 14.86 -13.25
CA GLU A 224 13.86 14.63 -14.69
C GLU A 224 15.27 14.70 -15.31
N THR A 225 15.64 13.68 -16.08
CA THR A 225 16.82 13.71 -16.94
C THR A 225 16.41 13.64 -18.41
N ALA A 226 17.37 13.64 -19.33
CA ALA A 226 17.09 13.56 -20.77
C ALA A 226 16.30 12.29 -21.15
N SER A 227 16.62 11.14 -20.55
CA SER A 227 16.07 9.83 -20.93
C SER A 227 15.21 9.16 -19.86
N GLU A 228 15.34 9.53 -18.60
CA GLU A 228 14.71 8.83 -17.46
C GLU A 228 14.39 9.79 -16.31
N TRP A 229 13.59 9.33 -15.36
CA TRP A 229 13.44 9.94 -14.05
C TRP A 229 14.42 9.31 -13.08
N GLN A 230 15.18 10.13 -12.37
CA GLN A 230 16.12 9.71 -11.35
C GLN A 230 15.45 9.80 -9.98
N GLN A 231 15.37 8.69 -9.24
CA GLN A 231 14.88 8.70 -7.86
C GLN A 231 15.93 9.35 -6.95
N SER A 232 15.49 10.26 -6.09
CA SER A 232 16.32 10.89 -5.08
C SER A 232 15.67 10.82 -3.70
N TYR A 233 16.43 10.32 -2.73
CA TYR A 233 15.99 10.15 -1.35
C TYR A 233 16.78 11.06 -0.42
N ALA A 234 16.07 11.72 0.48
CA ALA A 234 16.65 12.45 1.60
C ALA A 234 16.69 11.58 2.86
N LYS A 235 17.54 11.95 3.82
CA LYS A 235 17.44 11.43 5.19
C LYS A 235 16.46 12.27 5.95
N ILE A 236 15.45 11.64 6.54
CA ILE A 236 14.38 12.32 7.24
C ILE A 236 14.32 11.94 8.72
N PHE A 237 13.78 12.87 9.50
CA PHE A 237 13.19 12.57 10.79
C PHE A 237 11.70 12.90 10.72
N GLN A 238 10.85 11.95 11.10
CA GLN A 238 9.40 12.11 11.19
C GLN A 238 8.92 11.78 12.59
N PHE A 239 8.13 12.67 13.17
CA PHE A 239 7.31 12.38 14.35
C PHE A 239 5.85 12.29 13.93
N GLY A 240 5.13 11.29 14.44
CA GLY A 240 3.74 11.03 14.08
C GLY A 240 2.84 10.88 15.30
N THR A 241 1.58 11.25 15.13
CA THR A 241 0.50 11.08 16.11
C THR A 241 -0.71 10.48 15.42
N GLU A 242 -1.39 9.55 16.10
CA GLU A 242 -2.62 8.92 15.65
C GLU A 242 -3.66 9.04 16.77
N LEU A 243 -4.92 9.28 16.41
CA LEU A 243 -6.07 9.28 17.31
C LEU A 243 -7.24 8.60 16.61
N GLN A 244 -7.88 7.70 17.32
CA GLN A 244 -9.14 7.10 16.93
C GLN A 244 -10.08 7.08 18.14
N TRP A 245 -11.32 7.48 17.92
CA TRP A 245 -12.36 7.44 18.94
C TRP A 245 -13.62 6.82 18.36
N THR A 246 -14.07 5.71 18.94
CA THR A 246 -15.19 4.92 18.42
C THR A 246 -16.34 4.95 19.41
N LYS A 247 -17.42 5.66 19.09
CA LYS A 247 -18.61 5.71 19.95
C LYS A 247 -19.89 5.43 19.18
N ASP A 248 -20.59 4.39 19.59
CA ASP A 248 -21.80 3.90 18.95
C ASP A 248 -21.53 3.70 17.44
N ASP A 249 -22.21 4.47 16.59
CA ASP A 249 -22.11 4.37 15.13
C ASP A 249 -21.09 5.36 14.52
N LEU A 250 -20.42 6.17 15.35
CA LEU A 250 -19.50 7.23 14.92
C LEU A 250 -18.05 6.86 15.26
N LEU A 251 -17.20 6.91 14.25
CA LEU A 251 -15.76 6.74 14.34
C LEU A 251 -15.09 8.06 13.98
N VAL A 252 -14.35 8.68 14.90
CA VAL A 252 -13.58 9.90 14.64
C VAL A 252 -12.11 9.54 14.57
N LYS A 253 -11.40 10.06 13.56
CA LYS A 253 -10.02 9.68 13.26
C LYS A 253 -9.17 10.91 12.98
N GLY A 254 -7.91 10.82 13.38
CA GLY A 254 -6.93 11.88 13.14
C GLY A 254 -5.52 11.35 13.10
N GLU A 255 -4.74 11.85 12.15
CA GLU A 255 -3.32 11.61 12.00
C GLU A 255 -2.59 12.92 11.81
N GLY A 256 -1.41 13.04 12.39
CA GLY A 256 -0.56 14.21 12.25
C GLY A 256 0.90 13.82 12.18
N THR A 257 1.68 14.51 11.35
CA THR A 257 3.13 14.34 11.29
C THR A 257 3.86 15.67 11.28
N LEU A 258 5.11 15.66 11.76
CA LEU A 258 6.10 16.70 11.53
C LEU A 258 7.33 16.03 10.91
N LYS A 259 7.72 16.46 9.71
CA LYS A 259 8.84 15.89 8.96
C LYS A 259 9.92 16.93 8.68
N SER A 260 11.18 16.51 8.77
CA SER A 260 12.36 17.31 8.45
C SER A 260 13.36 16.48 7.63
N GLY A 261 14.24 17.15 6.87
CA GLY A 261 15.27 16.51 6.03
C GLY A 261 15.04 16.67 4.53
N GLU A 262 13.82 16.99 4.11
CA GLU A 262 13.44 17.26 2.71
C GLU A 262 13.30 18.76 2.47
N GLY A 263 14.34 19.53 2.81
CA GLY A 263 14.29 20.99 2.80
C GLY A 263 13.71 21.58 4.08
N SER A 264 12.65 22.40 3.98
CA SER A 264 12.03 23.02 5.15
C SER A 264 11.24 21.99 5.97
N THR A 265 11.13 22.19 7.29
CA THR A 265 10.28 21.35 8.13
C THR A 265 8.83 21.62 7.79
N TYR A 266 8.08 20.56 7.49
CA TYR A 266 6.67 20.61 7.17
C TYR A 266 5.87 19.68 8.07
N GLY A 267 4.56 19.90 8.11
CA GLY A 267 3.61 19.08 8.82
C GLY A 267 2.49 18.62 7.91
N THR A 268 1.98 17.44 8.22
CA THR A 268 0.83 16.85 7.53
C THR A 268 -0.25 16.54 8.57
N LEU A 269 -1.51 16.73 8.21
CA LEU A 269 -2.67 16.44 9.03
C LEU A 269 -3.72 15.73 8.17
N VAL A 270 -4.29 14.66 8.69
CA VAL A 270 -5.51 14.06 8.14
C VAL A 270 -6.51 13.92 9.29
N ALA A 271 -7.72 14.42 9.13
CA ALA A 271 -8.73 14.35 10.17
C ALA A 271 -10.11 14.14 9.58
N GLY A 272 -10.92 13.28 10.20
CA GLY A 272 -12.21 12.94 9.66
C GLY A 272 -13.05 12.04 10.54
N PHE A 273 -14.12 11.54 9.97
CA PHE A 273 -15.02 10.62 10.63
C PHE A 273 -15.67 9.63 9.66
N GLU A 274 -16.13 8.52 10.22
CA GLU A 274 -17.03 7.58 9.59
C GLU A 274 -18.30 7.45 10.42
N TYR A 275 -19.45 7.41 9.74
CA TYR A 275 -20.74 7.21 10.38
C TYR A 275 -21.48 6.03 9.73
N SER A 276 -21.90 5.07 10.55
CA SER A 276 -22.54 3.83 10.10
C SER A 276 -24.07 3.86 10.29
N LEU A 277 -24.80 3.74 9.19
CA LEU A 277 -26.25 3.60 9.16
C LEU A 277 -26.63 2.13 8.99
N TYR A 278 -27.13 1.52 10.05
CA TYR A 278 -27.56 0.12 10.06
C TYR A 278 -29.00 -0.06 9.57
N GLY A 279 -29.28 -1.21 8.94
CA GLY A 279 -30.61 -1.54 8.44
C GLY A 279 -31.01 -0.75 7.19
N PHE A 280 -30.03 -0.30 6.41
CA PHE A 280 -30.25 0.42 5.16
C PHE A 280 -30.42 -0.58 4.01
N SER A 281 -31.53 -0.45 3.25
CA SER A 281 -31.98 -1.33 2.14
C SER A 281 -32.96 -2.46 2.54
N PHE A 282 -33.42 -3.23 1.54
CA PHE A 282 -34.28 -4.39 1.70
C PHE A 282 -33.55 -5.61 2.33
N SER A 283 -32.21 -5.57 2.37
CA SER A 283 -31.36 -6.45 3.18
C SER A 283 -31.01 -5.77 4.51
N GLN A 284 -30.55 -6.52 5.51
CA GLN A 284 -30.01 -6.00 6.77
C GLN A 284 -28.62 -5.31 6.57
N GLY A 285 -28.46 -4.58 5.47
CA GLY A 285 -27.21 -3.96 5.04
C GLY A 285 -26.84 -2.74 5.87
N GLN A 286 -25.60 -2.29 5.67
CA GLN A 286 -25.00 -1.13 6.33
C GLN A 286 -24.57 -0.11 5.28
N LEU A 287 -24.78 1.17 5.57
CA LEU A 287 -24.27 2.29 4.78
C LEU A 287 -23.31 3.12 5.65
N GLY A 288 -22.04 3.14 5.30
CA GLY A 288 -21.01 4.01 5.88
C GLY A 288 -20.88 5.31 5.10
N LEU A 289 -20.88 6.42 5.83
CA LEU A 289 -20.54 7.76 5.32
C LEU A 289 -19.13 8.09 5.81
N ILE A 290 -18.22 8.46 4.91
CA ILE A 290 -16.82 8.77 5.22
C ILE A 290 -16.55 10.20 4.80
N ALA A 291 -15.94 10.99 5.67
CA ALA A 291 -15.44 12.32 5.34
C ALA A 291 -14.10 12.56 6.03
N GLU A 292 -13.06 12.87 5.26
CA GLU A 292 -11.72 13.17 5.77
C GLU A 292 -11.17 14.42 5.08
N TYR A 293 -10.50 15.28 5.83
CA TYR A 293 -9.79 16.44 5.33
C TYR A 293 -8.28 16.19 5.44
N THR A 294 -7.55 16.47 4.36
CA THR A 294 -6.09 16.37 4.31
C THR A 294 -5.48 17.75 4.23
N TRP A 295 -4.37 17.93 4.93
CA TRP A 295 -3.58 19.14 4.86
C TRP A 295 -2.08 18.82 4.91
N ASP A 296 -1.30 19.42 4.02
CA ASP A 296 0.15 19.27 3.97
C ASP A 296 0.77 20.59 3.53
N ASN A 297 1.77 21.10 4.26
CA ASN A 297 2.42 22.36 3.93
C ASN A 297 3.84 22.21 3.41
N ARG A 298 4.20 21.04 2.87
CA ARG A 298 5.50 20.82 2.23
C ARG A 298 5.71 21.78 1.06
N ASP A 299 6.94 22.24 0.90
CA ASP A 299 7.32 23.06 -0.25
C ASP A 299 7.86 22.19 -1.40
N THR A 300 8.23 22.83 -2.51
CA THR A 300 8.70 22.15 -3.73
C THR A 300 10.05 21.45 -3.59
N SER A 301 10.75 21.58 -2.46
CA SER A 301 11.98 20.82 -2.18
C SER A 301 11.71 19.42 -1.61
N ALA A 302 10.47 19.17 -1.16
CA ALA A 302 10.00 17.85 -0.75
C ALA A 302 9.33 17.10 -1.92
N PRO A 303 9.17 15.77 -1.82
CA PRO A 303 8.39 14.99 -2.78
C PRO A 303 6.96 15.50 -2.89
N ALA A 304 6.49 15.62 -4.13
CA ALA A 304 5.16 16.12 -4.43
C ALA A 304 4.05 15.25 -3.81
N THR A 305 2.94 15.88 -3.42
CA THR A 305 1.77 15.24 -2.79
C THR A 305 0.48 15.75 -3.43
N ILE A 306 -0.57 14.93 -3.39
CA ILE A 306 -1.93 15.28 -3.84
C ILE A 306 -2.91 15.39 -2.66
N TYR A 307 -2.37 15.58 -1.47
CA TYR A 307 -3.09 15.56 -0.19
C TYR A 307 -2.73 16.80 0.64
N ASP A 308 -2.69 17.97 0.00
CA ASP A 308 -2.20 19.22 0.58
C ASP A 308 -3.31 20.13 1.13
N ASN A 309 -4.48 20.14 0.50
CA ASN A 309 -5.67 20.85 0.95
C ASN A 309 -6.93 20.25 0.31
N ASP A 310 -7.23 19.00 0.66
CA ASP A 310 -8.25 18.22 -0.02
C ASP A 310 -9.33 17.73 0.95
N LEU A 311 -10.53 17.53 0.40
CA LEU A 311 -11.63 16.84 1.05
C LEU A 311 -11.86 15.50 0.38
N PHE A 312 -11.79 14.43 1.15
CA PHE A 312 -12.20 13.09 0.77
C PHE A 312 -13.62 12.81 1.25
N LEU A 313 -14.48 12.33 0.37
CA LEU A 313 -15.83 11.88 0.69
C LEU A 313 -16.04 10.45 0.20
N GLY A 314 -16.62 9.59 1.03
CA GLY A 314 -16.89 8.19 0.72
C GLY A 314 -18.29 7.74 1.13
N LEU A 315 -18.88 6.87 0.32
CA LEU A 315 -20.11 6.14 0.59
C LEU A 315 -19.83 4.65 0.44
N ARG A 316 -19.82 3.90 1.55
CA ARG A 316 -19.62 2.46 1.58
C ARG A 316 -20.94 1.76 1.86
N TRP A 317 -21.42 0.93 0.93
CA TRP A 317 -22.55 0.05 1.17
C TRP A 317 -22.08 -1.39 1.29
N GLN A 318 -22.48 -2.05 2.38
CA GLN A 318 -22.26 -3.47 2.62
C GLN A 318 -23.62 -4.16 2.68
N ALA A 319 -23.79 -5.20 1.86
CA ALA A 319 -25.05 -5.93 1.78
C ALA A 319 -25.33 -6.80 3.03
N ASN A 320 -24.27 -7.12 3.79
CA ASN A 320 -24.28 -8.07 4.90
C ASN A 320 -24.86 -9.44 4.50
N ASP A 321 -24.43 -9.94 3.33
CA ASP A 321 -24.82 -11.24 2.79
C ASP A 321 -23.69 -12.26 2.85
N VAL A 322 -23.99 -13.52 2.56
CA VAL A 322 -23.00 -14.62 2.51
C VAL A 322 -21.98 -14.47 1.37
N SER A 323 -22.27 -13.58 0.43
CA SER A 323 -21.40 -13.25 -0.69
C SER A 323 -20.45 -12.11 -0.37
N ASP A 324 -20.53 -11.49 0.81
CA ASP A 324 -19.68 -10.36 1.19
C ASP A 324 -19.74 -9.23 0.14
N THR A 325 -20.95 -8.92 -0.33
CA THR A 325 -21.15 -7.91 -1.37
C THR A 325 -20.92 -6.51 -0.81
N GLU A 326 -20.00 -5.77 -1.42
CA GLU A 326 -19.63 -4.41 -1.03
C GLU A 326 -19.59 -3.47 -2.25
N LEU A 327 -19.97 -2.22 -2.05
CA LEU A 327 -19.77 -1.11 -2.98
C LEU A 327 -19.21 0.10 -2.22
N LEU A 328 -18.12 0.67 -2.70
CA LEU A 328 -17.54 1.93 -2.21
C LEU A 328 -17.51 2.92 -3.36
N LEU A 329 -18.19 4.06 -3.19
CA LEU A 329 -18.05 5.22 -4.06
C LEU A 329 -17.33 6.32 -3.27
N SER A 330 -16.22 6.82 -3.78
CA SER A 330 -15.47 7.90 -3.14
C SER A 330 -15.00 8.96 -4.12
N GLY A 331 -14.68 10.13 -3.60
CA GLY A 331 -14.06 11.21 -4.34
C GLY A 331 -13.05 11.99 -3.50
N LEU A 332 -11.99 12.46 -4.15
CA LEU A 332 -11.01 13.40 -3.61
C LEU A 332 -11.19 14.73 -4.33
N PHE A 333 -11.36 15.79 -3.55
CA PHE A 333 -11.66 17.12 -4.02
C PHE A 333 -10.63 18.11 -3.47
N ASP A 334 -9.77 18.58 -4.36
CA ASP A 334 -8.91 19.71 -4.09
C ASP A 334 -9.76 20.96 -3.79
N LEU A 335 -9.44 21.67 -2.70
CA LEU A 335 -10.18 22.85 -2.27
C LEU A 335 -9.64 24.16 -2.88
N ASP A 336 -8.44 24.13 -3.48
CA ASP A 336 -7.81 25.26 -4.14
C ASP A 336 -7.92 25.17 -5.68
N ASP A 337 -7.89 23.95 -6.24
CA ASP A 337 -7.94 23.69 -7.68
C ASP A 337 -9.12 22.80 -8.12
N ALA A 338 -9.31 22.66 -9.44
CA ALA A 338 -10.42 21.90 -10.04
C ALA A 338 -10.03 20.46 -10.43
N SER A 339 -9.20 19.82 -9.61
CA SER A 339 -8.68 18.45 -9.74
C SER A 339 -9.55 17.50 -8.91
N GLN A 340 -10.41 16.72 -9.57
CA GLN A 340 -11.30 15.78 -8.90
C GLN A 340 -11.00 14.36 -9.33
N ILE A 341 -10.83 13.48 -8.35
CA ILE A 341 -10.67 12.04 -8.55
C ILE A 341 -11.90 11.36 -8.00
N TYR A 342 -12.54 10.51 -8.78
CA TYR A 342 -13.63 9.67 -8.31
C TYR A 342 -13.25 8.20 -8.46
N LYS A 343 -13.52 7.41 -7.43
CA LYS A 343 -13.29 5.96 -7.40
C LYS A 343 -14.59 5.25 -7.09
N LEU A 344 -14.91 4.21 -7.86
CA LEU A 344 -15.97 3.26 -7.52
C LEU A 344 -15.34 1.88 -7.45
N THR A 345 -15.50 1.21 -6.32
CA THR A 345 -15.12 -0.20 -6.14
C THR A 345 -16.37 -0.98 -5.79
N ALA A 346 -16.57 -2.12 -6.45
CA ALA A 346 -17.62 -3.08 -6.11
C ALA A 346 -16.98 -4.46 -6.05
N SER A 347 -17.35 -5.28 -5.06
CA SER A 347 -16.84 -6.63 -4.96
C SER A 347 -17.85 -7.59 -4.36
N GLY A 348 -17.60 -8.88 -4.56
CA GLY A 348 -18.37 -9.93 -3.91
C GLY A 348 -17.84 -11.31 -4.26
N ARG A 349 -18.34 -12.31 -3.55
CA ARG A 349 -18.02 -13.72 -3.74
C ARG A 349 -19.10 -14.42 -4.54
N ILE A 350 -18.67 -15.17 -5.54
CA ILE A 350 -19.53 -16.10 -6.28
C ILE A 350 -19.68 -17.40 -5.46
N ASN A 351 -18.59 -17.84 -4.82
CA ASN A 351 -18.55 -18.98 -3.91
C ASN A 351 -17.31 -18.90 -3.01
N HIS A 352 -16.97 -19.99 -2.31
CA HIS A 352 -15.82 -20.03 -1.40
C HIS A 352 -14.47 -19.77 -2.06
N HIS A 353 -14.32 -20.05 -3.37
CA HIS A 353 -13.06 -19.90 -4.10
C HIS A 353 -13.05 -18.66 -5.01
N TRP A 354 -14.19 -18.26 -5.56
CA TRP A 354 -14.25 -17.20 -6.55
C TRP A 354 -14.75 -15.88 -5.98
N ARG A 355 -13.94 -14.83 -6.10
CA ARG A 355 -14.29 -13.43 -5.85
C ARG A 355 -14.22 -12.64 -7.15
N TRP A 356 -15.12 -11.67 -7.31
CA TRP A 356 -15.03 -10.66 -8.36
C TRP A 356 -14.80 -9.30 -7.72
N VAL A 357 -14.05 -8.45 -8.42
CA VAL A 357 -13.82 -7.05 -8.06
C VAL A 357 -13.98 -6.22 -9.33
N ALA A 358 -14.79 -5.18 -9.27
CA ALA A 358 -14.88 -4.17 -10.30
C ALA A 358 -14.42 -2.84 -9.71
N GLU A 359 -13.50 -2.16 -10.37
CA GLU A 359 -12.96 -0.88 -9.92
C GLU A 359 -13.01 0.11 -11.08
N SER A 360 -13.43 1.34 -10.84
CA SER A 360 -13.41 2.39 -11.83
C SER A 360 -12.82 3.66 -11.24
N TYR A 361 -11.93 4.29 -12.00
CA TYR A 361 -11.46 5.65 -11.72
C TYR A 361 -11.92 6.58 -12.81
N TYR A 362 -12.46 7.71 -12.40
CA TYR A 362 -12.66 8.87 -13.24
C TYR A 362 -11.74 9.99 -12.75
N LEU A 363 -10.83 10.40 -13.62
CA LEU A 363 -9.85 11.46 -13.38
C LEU A 363 -10.29 12.67 -14.20
N SER A 364 -10.57 13.80 -13.54
CA SER A 364 -10.92 15.03 -14.24
C SER A 364 -9.73 15.59 -15.01
N ALA A 365 -9.98 16.56 -15.89
CA ALA A 365 -8.89 17.34 -16.45
C ALA A 365 -8.11 18.01 -15.30
N MET A 366 -6.79 17.90 -15.35
CA MET A 366 -5.87 18.41 -14.33
C MET A 366 -4.91 19.42 -14.95
N ALA A 367 -4.44 20.38 -14.16
CA ALA A 367 -3.43 21.31 -14.62
C ALA A 367 -2.08 20.57 -14.82
N ASN A 368 -1.25 21.02 -15.76
CA ASN A 368 0.01 20.33 -16.09
C ASN A 368 1.06 20.35 -14.96
N ASN A 369 0.88 21.22 -13.96
CA ASN A 369 1.72 21.33 -12.78
C ASN A 369 1.28 20.38 -11.65
N GLU A 370 0.14 19.70 -11.78
CA GLU A 370 -0.31 18.72 -10.79
C GLU A 370 0.64 17.52 -10.73
N PRO A 371 0.96 16.99 -9.53
CA PRO A 371 1.83 15.81 -9.38
C PRO A 371 1.34 14.59 -10.14
N ILE A 372 0.01 14.50 -10.34
CA ILE A 372 -0.68 13.41 -11.03
C ILE A 372 -1.17 13.78 -12.42
N ALA A 373 -0.71 14.90 -13.00
CA ALA A 373 -1.10 15.33 -14.34
C ALA A 373 -0.84 14.26 -15.43
N TYR A 374 0.16 13.40 -15.22
CA TYR A 374 0.48 12.28 -16.11
C TYR A 374 -0.63 11.23 -16.22
N LEU A 375 -1.60 11.23 -15.28
CA LEU A 375 -2.75 10.33 -15.26
C LEU A 375 -4.02 10.93 -15.90
N SER A 376 -3.98 12.15 -16.42
CA SER A 376 -5.15 12.87 -16.95
C SER A 376 -5.98 12.11 -18.01
N ASN A 377 -5.36 11.18 -18.76
CA ASN A 377 -6.01 10.33 -19.77
C ASN A 377 -6.05 8.85 -19.36
N GLU A 378 -6.03 8.59 -18.06
CA GLU A 378 -5.97 7.25 -17.50
C GLU A 378 -7.25 6.88 -16.74
N SER A 379 -8.40 7.47 -17.09
CA SER A 379 -9.70 7.02 -16.59
C SER A 379 -10.00 5.59 -17.10
N TYR A 380 -10.44 4.71 -16.19
CA TYR A 380 -10.56 3.29 -16.50
C TYR A 380 -11.63 2.55 -15.71
N LEU A 381 -11.97 1.36 -16.20
CA LEU A 381 -12.73 0.31 -15.51
C LEU A 381 -11.89 -0.97 -15.52
N SER A 382 -11.56 -1.49 -14.34
CA SER A 382 -10.96 -2.79 -14.12
C SER A 382 -12.02 -3.79 -13.69
N ILE A 383 -12.01 -4.98 -14.29
CA ILE A 383 -12.80 -6.13 -13.83
C ILE A 383 -11.85 -7.27 -13.54
N LYS A 384 -11.86 -7.75 -12.30
CA LYS A 384 -10.97 -8.78 -11.78
C LYS A 384 -11.75 -9.98 -11.29
N ALA A 385 -11.27 -11.16 -11.62
CA ALA A 385 -11.70 -12.43 -11.05
C ALA A 385 -10.53 -13.06 -10.28
N GLU A 386 -10.79 -13.46 -9.05
CA GLU A 386 -9.79 -14.02 -8.14
C GLU A 386 -10.23 -15.42 -7.70
N PHE A 387 -9.36 -16.40 -7.93
CA PHE A 387 -9.51 -17.76 -7.46
C PHE A 387 -8.62 -17.99 -6.24
N TYR A 388 -9.23 -18.18 -5.08
CA TYR A 388 -8.58 -18.51 -3.83
C TYR A 388 -8.43 -20.02 -3.67
N PHE A 389 -7.29 -20.47 -3.14
CA PHE A 389 -6.96 -21.87 -2.92
C PHE A 389 -6.48 -22.14 -1.49
#